data_AF-A0A819MRM8-F1
#
_entry.id   AF-A0A819MRM8-F1
#
_cell.length_a   1.000
_cell.length_b   1.000
_cell.length_c   1.000
_cell.angle_alpha   90.00
_cell.angle_beta   90.00
_cell.angle_gamma   90.00
#
_symmetry.space_group_name_H-M   'P 1'
#
loop_
_entity.id
_entity.type
_entity.pdbx_description
1 polymer ?
#
loop_
_entity_poly.entity_id
_entity_poly.type
_entity_poly.pdbx_seq_one_letter_code
_entity_poly.pdbx_strand_id
1 'polypeptide(L)'
;MPAIAFTADIWKSGARKYYISLTAHVFDDDFEVIPLVLSLRQLTGRHLAINVEAFINYELNEKFQIMPNQRAGITTDCGSEMVAATAHGLFGPRHSCIAHVWNNVVKNGLCLWEKPNPKK
;
A
#
# COMPACT_ATOMS: atom_id res chain seq x y z
N MET A 1 14.80 9.59 16.78
CA MET A 1 15.07 8.42 15.94
C MET A 1 14.48 8.69 14.58
N PRO A 2 15.18 8.41 13.46
CA PRO A 2 14.65 8.72 12.13
C PRO A 2 13.37 7.90 11.90
N ALA A 3 12.29 8.61 11.60
CA ALA A 3 10.98 8.04 11.36
C ALA A 3 10.84 7.81 9.85
N ILE A 4 10.71 6.55 9.44
CA ILE A 4 10.58 6.13 8.05
C ILE A 4 9.09 6.00 7.75
N ALA A 5 8.59 6.76 6.79
CA ALA A 5 7.23 6.59 6.28
C ALA A 5 7.23 5.63 5.10
N PHE A 6 6.13 4.92 4.89
CA PHE A 6 6.00 3.98 3.78
C PHE A 6 4.81 4.31 2.90
N THR A 7 4.92 4.00 1.62
CA THR A 7 3.79 3.87 0.71
C THR A 7 3.79 2.49 0.10
N ALA A 8 2.63 1.83 0.06
CA ALA A 8 2.47 0.58 -0.66
C ALA A 8 1.25 0.64 -1.58
N ASP A 9 1.42 0.17 -2.80
CA ASP A 9 0.39 0.19 -3.84
C ASP A 9 0.28 -1.17 -4.51
N ILE A 10 -0.97 -1.63 -4.71
CA ILE A 10 -1.27 -2.85 -5.48
C ILE A 10 -2.06 -2.45 -6.72
N TRP A 11 -1.58 -2.86 -7.87
CA TRP A 11 -2.30 -2.66 -9.12
C TRP A 11 -2.34 -3.93 -9.96
N LYS A 12 -3.30 -3.93 -10.89
CA LYS A 12 -3.43 -4.95 -11.92
C LYS A 12 -2.95 -4.36 -13.25
N SER A 13 -1.95 -5.00 -13.85
CA SER A 13 -1.48 -4.67 -15.20
C SER A 13 -2.52 -5.03 -16.28
N GLY A 14 -2.34 -4.48 -17.49
CA GLY A 14 -3.14 -4.85 -18.66
C GLY A 14 -3.08 -6.36 -19.00
N ALA A 15 -1.96 -7.01 -18.68
CA ALA A 15 -1.80 -8.46 -18.82
C ALA A 15 -2.49 -9.29 -17.71
N ARG A 16 -3.34 -8.66 -16.90
CA ARG A 16 -4.07 -9.25 -15.76
C ARG A 16 -3.18 -9.82 -14.65
N LYS A 17 -1.91 -9.43 -14.62
CA LYS A 17 -0.97 -9.73 -13.52
C LYS A 17 -1.05 -8.64 -12.46
N TYR A 18 -0.93 -9.03 -11.20
CA TYR A 18 -0.96 -8.11 -10.07
C TYR A 18 0.45 -7.84 -9.59
N TYR A 19 0.68 -6.62 -9.16
CA TYR A 19 1.97 -6.15 -8.67
C TYR A 19 1.76 -5.43 -7.35
N ILE A 20 2.78 -5.48 -6.51
CA ILE A 20 2.90 -4.67 -5.30
C ILE A 20 4.20 -3.91 -5.35
N SER A 21 4.13 -2.64 -4.96
CA SER A 21 5.32 -1.83 -4.68
C SER A 21 5.35 -1.43 -3.21
N LEU A 22 6.55 -1.32 -2.66
CA LEU A 22 6.81 -0.76 -1.33
C LEU A 22 7.93 0.28 -1.47
N THR A 23 7.63 1.51 -1.05
CA THR A 23 8.57 2.63 -1.09
C THR A 23 8.70 3.20 0.31
N ALA A 24 9.93 3.41 0.77
CA ALA A 24 10.26 4.13 1.98
C ALA A 24 10.50 5.60 1.67
N HIS A 25 10.11 6.47 2.59
CA HIS A 25 10.30 7.91 2.52
C HIS A 25 11.05 8.34 3.78
N VAL A 26 12.20 8.97 3.57
CA VAL A 26 13.10 9.44 4.62
C VAL A 26 13.49 10.88 4.34
N PHE A 27 13.93 11.61 5.36
CA PHE A 27 14.60 12.89 5.19
C PHE A 27 16.11 12.68 5.08
N ASP A 28 16.76 13.44 4.21
CA ASP A 28 18.23 13.57 4.23
C ASP A 28 18.69 14.67 5.19
N ASP A 29 20.00 14.94 5.17
CA ASP A 29 20.64 15.94 6.02
C ASP A 29 20.18 17.38 5.71
N ASP A 30 19.62 17.61 4.52
CA ASP A 30 19.08 18.89 4.06
C ASP A 30 17.55 19.00 4.30
N PHE A 31 16.95 18.01 4.98
CA PHE A 31 15.50 17.89 5.21
C PHE A 31 14.67 17.73 3.92
N GLU A 32 15.28 17.24 2.85
CA GLU A 32 14.56 16.87 1.63
C GLU A 32 14.01 15.44 1.74
N VAL A 33 12.81 15.21 1.21
CA VAL A 33 12.19 13.89 1.22
C VAL A 33 12.77 13.03 0.10
N ILE A 34 13.43 11.93 0.47
CA ILE A 34 13.97 10.95 -0.47
C ILE A 34 13.04 9.73 -0.53
N PRO A 35 12.47 9.42 -1.72
CA PRO A 35 11.77 8.15 -1.95
C PRO A 35 12.76 7.05 -2.33
N LEU A 36 12.72 5.93 -1.61
CA LEU A 36 13.52 4.73 -1.85
C LEU A 36 12.60 3.55 -2.15
N VAL A 37 12.59 3.07 -3.40
CA VAL A 37 11.82 1.88 -3.78
C VAL A 37 12.49 0.65 -3.17
N LEU A 38 11.90 0.12 -2.10
CA LEU A 38 12.41 -1.06 -1.40
C LEU A 38 12.12 -2.33 -2.20
N SER A 39 10.95 -2.38 -2.84
CA SER A 39 10.50 -3.56 -3.57
C SER A 39 9.46 -3.25 -4.64
N LEU A 40 9.55 -4.01 -5.72
CA LEU A 40 8.56 -4.12 -6.77
C LEU A 40 8.44 -5.58 -7.15
N ARG A 41 7.31 -6.22 -6.84
CA ARG A 41 7.11 -7.64 -7.12
C ARG A 41 5.80 -7.92 -7.80
N GLN A 42 5.79 -8.93 -8.65
CA GLN A 42 4.56 -9.54 -9.10
C GLN A 42 3.98 -10.39 -7.96
N LEU A 43 2.72 -10.18 -7.63
CA LEU A 43 1.98 -11.08 -6.73
C LEU A 43 1.48 -12.28 -7.53
N THR A 44 1.88 -13.47 -7.11
CA THR A 44 1.41 -14.75 -7.67
C THR A 44 0.52 -15.46 -6.66
N GLY A 45 -0.66 -15.92 -7.09
CA GLY A 45 -1.63 -16.61 -6.22
C GLY A 45 -2.80 -15.72 -5.79
N ARG A 46 -3.43 -16.04 -4.66
CA ARG A 46 -4.54 -15.24 -4.12
C ARG A 46 -3.99 -14.02 -3.37
N HIS A 47 -4.49 -12.82 -3.68
CA HIS A 47 -4.11 -11.57 -2.99
C HIS A 47 -4.87 -11.41 -1.67
N LEU A 48 -4.78 -12.41 -0.79
CA LEU A 48 -5.33 -12.31 0.54
C LEU A 48 -4.51 -11.32 1.37
N ALA A 49 -5.16 -10.59 2.27
CA ALA A 49 -4.55 -9.66 3.20
C ALA A 49 -3.31 -10.24 3.91
N ILE A 50 -3.38 -11.51 4.33
CA ILE A 50 -2.26 -12.21 4.98
C ILE A 50 -1.01 -12.31 4.09
N ASN A 51 -1.18 -12.45 2.77
CA ASN A 51 -0.06 -12.54 1.83
C ASN A 51 0.57 -11.17 1.59
N VAL A 52 -0.26 -10.11 1.56
CA VAL A 52 0.21 -8.73 1.45
C VAL A 52 0.98 -8.33 2.71
N GLU A 53 0.43 -8.63 3.89
CA GLU A 53 1.08 -8.39 5.18
C GLU A 53 2.41 -9.14 5.26
N ALA A 54 2.43 -10.44 4.95
CA ALA A 54 3.65 -11.25 4.96
C ALA A 54 4.71 -10.70 4.02
N PHE A 55 4.33 -10.23 2.83
CA PHE A 55 5.25 -9.59 1.89
C PHE A 55 5.87 -8.31 2.47
N ILE A 56 5.05 -7.37 2.96
CA ILE A 56 5.53 -6.11 3.52
C ILE A 56 6.44 -6.40 4.74
N ASN A 57 6.02 -7.33 5.59
CA ASN A 57 6.77 -7.72 6.77
C ASN A 57 8.13 -8.35 6.42
N TYR A 58 8.19 -9.19 5.39
CA TYR A 58 9.44 -9.75 4.89
C TYR A 58 10.39 -8.66 4.36
N GLU A 59 9.90 -7.74 3.55
CA GLU A 59 10.74 -6.64 3.03
C GLU A 59 11.31 -5.81 4.18
N LEU A 60 10.47 -5.40 5.14
CA LEU A 60 10.89 -4.55 6.23
C LEU A 60 11.80 -5.27 7.23
N ASN A 61 11.42 -6.46 7.71
CA ASN A 61 12.16 -7.14 8.80
C ASN A 61 13.37 -7.92 8.28
N GLU A 62 13.16 -8.74 7.26
CA GLU A 62 14.14 -9.77 6.90
C GLU A 62 15.16 -9.22 5.90
N LYS A 63 14.70 -8.43 4.92
CA LYS A 63 15.56 -7.91 3.86
C LYS A 63 16.25 -6.60 4.23
N PHE A 64 15.50 -5.63 4.77
CA PHE A 64 16.05 -4.31 5.10
C PHE A 64 16.30 -4.09 6.59
N GLN A 65 15.87 -5.01 7.46
CA GLN A 65 16.10 -4.95 8.91
C GLN A 65 15.63 -3.64 9.56
N ILE A 66 14.52 -3.08 9.05
CA ILE A 66 13.89 -1.88 9.58
C ILE A 66 13.08 -2.26 10.82
N MET A 67 13.46 -1.76 11.98
CA MET A 67 12.82 -2.09 13.26
C MET A 67 11.47 -1.37 13.45
N PRO A 68 10.52 -1.93 14.22
CA PRO A 68 9.21 -1.31 14.45
C PRO A 68 9.27 0.13 14.97
N ASN A 69 10.24 0.46 15.84
CA ASN A 69 10.44 1.80 16.38
C ASN A 69 10.95 2.85 15.36
N GLN A 70 11.35 2.41 14.16
CA GLN A 70 11.75 3.30 13.06
C GLN A 70 10.58 3.59 12.12
N ARG A 71 9.40 2.97 12.29
CA ARG A 71 8.27 3.08 11.37
C ARG A 71 7.35 4.22 11.78
N ALA A 72 7.26 5.24 10.94
CA ALA A 72 6.40 6.41 11.13
C ALA A 72 4.93 6.09 10.80
N GLY A 73 4.71 5.17 9.86
CA GLY A 73 3.39 4.81 9.34
C GLY A 73 3.45 4.35 7.89
N ILE A 74 2.31 3.89 7.39
CA ILE A 74 2.16 3.39 6.01
C ILE A 74 0.94 4.01 5.34
N THR A 75 1.11 4.50 4.11
CA THR A 75 0.02 5.00 3.27
C THR A 75 -0.31 3.96 2.20
N THR A 76 -1.58 3.55 2.12
CA THR A 76 -2.05 2.54 1.17
C THR A 76 -3.34 2.96 0.49
N ASP A 77 -3.68 2.32 -0.62
CA ASP A 77 -5.02 2.44 -1.18
C ASP A 77 -6.13 1.96 -0.21
N CYS A 78 -7.38 2.22 -0.58
CA CYS A 78 -8.54 1.80 0.22
C CYS A 78 -9.08 0.41 -0.21
N GLY A 79 -8.30 -0.38 -0.93
CA GLY A 79 -8.64 -1.74 -1.30
C GLY A 79 -8.73 -2.62 -0.06
N SER A 80 -9.76 -3.47 0.01
CA SER A 80 -10.10 -4.24 1.21
C SER A 80 -8.92 -5.07 1.76
N GLU A 81 -8.15 -5.68 0.86
CA GLU A 81 -6.99 -6.51 1.21
C GLU A 81 -5.83 -5.66 1.75
N MET A 82 -5.58 -4.48 1.18
CA MET A 82 -4.57 -3.54 1.68
C MET A 82 -4.94 -2.99 3.05
N VAL A 83 -6.21 -2.62 3.23
CA VAL A 83 -6.73 -2.15 4.52
C VAL A 83 -6.57 -3.23 5.57
N ALA A 84 -7.01 -4.46 5.29
CA ALA A 84 -6.90 -5.57 6.23
C ALA A 84 -5.44 -5.88 6.56
N ALA A 85 -4.56 -5.95 5.56
CA ALA A 85 -3.13 -6.25 5.74
C ALA A 85 -2.38 -5.21 6.57
N THR A 86 -2.87 -3.96 6.63
CA THR A 86 -2.18 -2.84 7.29
C THR A 86 -2.93 -2.31 8.52
N ALA A 87 -4.02 -2.97 8.93
CA ALA A 87 -4.85 -2.55 10.06
C ALA A 87 -4.21 -2.85 11.44
N HIS A 88 -3.35 -3.87 11.52
CA HIS A 88 -2.83 -4.40 12.79
C HIS A 88 -1.69 -3.56 13.42
N GLY A 89 -1.35 -2.41 12.84
CA GLY A 89 -0.35 -1.49 13.39
C GLY A 89 1.10 -1.97 13.28
N LEU A 90 1.35 -3.12 12.65
CA LEU A 90 2.68 -3.70 12.44
C LEU A 90 3.63 -2.75 11.68
N PHE A 91 3.08 -1.83 10.89
CA PHE A 91 3.83 -0.91 10.02
C PHE A 91 3.72 0.55 10.48
N GLY A 92 3.30 0.78 11.73
CA GLY A 92 2.90 2.08 12.23
C GLY A 92 1.44 2.42 11.86
N PRO A 93 0.98 3.65 12.09
CA PRO A 93 -0.36 4.08 11.73
C PRO A 93 -0.59 3.96 10.21
N ARG A 94 -1.78 3.49 9.84
CA ARG A 94 -2.22 3.44 8.43
C ARG A 94 -2.87 4.76 8.03
N HIS A 95 -2.45 5.31 6.90
CA HIS A 95 -3.09 6.43 6.22
C HIS A 95 -3.71 5.99 4.89
N SER A 96 -4.87 6.55 4.56
CA SER A 96 -5.49 6.31 3.25
C SER A 96 -4.85 7.19 2.18
N CYS A 97 -4.55 6.61 1.03
CA CYS A 97 -4.06 7.34 -0.13
C CYS A 97 -5.12 8.34 -0.61
N ILE A 98 -4.78 9.64 -0.55
CA ILE A 98 -5.70 10.71 -0.93
C ILE A 98 -6.13 10.62 -2.40
N ALA A 99 -5.22 10.22 -3.30
CA ALA A 99 -5.55 10.04 -4.71
C ALA A 99 -6.62 8.95 -4.91
N HIS A 100 -6.52 7.84 -4.19
CA HIS A 100 -7.53 6.79 -4.23
C HIS A 100 -8.86 7.25 -3.61
N VAL A 101 -8.81 7.95 -2.48
CA VAL A 101 -10.00 8.51 -1.82
C VAL A 101 -10.74 9.47 -2.76
N TRP A 102 -10.03 10.41 -3.39
CA TRP A 102 -10.62 11.33 -4.36
C TRP A 102 -11.17 10.61 -5.58
N ASN A 103 -10.46 9.64 -6.13
CA ASN A 103 -10.97 8.82 -7.22
C ASN A 103 -12.28 8.12 -6.85
N ASN A 104 -12.42 7.62 -5.63
CA ASN A 104 -13.67 7.03 -5.16
C ASN A 104 -14.79 8.07 -5.02
N VAL A 105 -14.49 9.27 -4.49
CA VAL A 105 -15.45 10.38 -4.43
C VAL A 105 -15.95 10.74 -5.82
N VAL A 106 -15.05 10.92 -6.79
CA VAL A 106 -15.41 11.26 -8.18
C VAL A 106 -16.22 10.14 -8.84
N LYS A 107 -15.79 8.88 -8.70
CA LYS A 107 -16.53 7.73 -9.25
C LYS A 107 -17.94 7.62 -8.69
N ASN A 108 -18.09 7.81 -7.38
CA ASN A 108 -19.37 7.76 -6.72
C ASN A 108 -20.25 8.97 -7.09
N GLY A 109 -19.67 10.18 -7.12
CA GLY A 109 -20.40 11.41 -7.43
C GLY A 109 -20.85 11.53 -8.89
N LEU A 110 -20.05 11.00 -9.82
CA LEU A 110 -20.40 10.95 -11.24
C LEU A 110 -21.18 9.71 -11.64
N CYS A 111 -21.54 8.83 -10.68
CA CYS A 111 -22.17 7.53 -10.94
C CYS A 111 -21.43 6.72 -12.02
N LEU A 112 -20.09 6.81 -12.10
CA LEU A 112 -19.30 6.05 -13.07
C LEU A 112 -19.35 4.53 -12.82
N TRP A 113 -20.13 4.11 -11.81
CA TRP A 113 -20.64 2.77 -11.58
C TRP A 113 -22.16 2.74 -11.61
N GLU A 114 -22.74 2.76 -12.81
CA GLU A 114 -23.99 2.04 -13.08
C GLU A 114 -23.72 0.87 -14.03
N LYS A 115 -23.77 -0.35 -13.48
CA LYS A 115 -24.58 -1.43 -14.07
C LYS A 115 -25.19 -2.28 -12.95
N PRO A 116 -26.48 -2.11 -12.62
CA PRO A 116 -27.24 -3.16 -11.97
C PRO A 116 -27.37 -4.38 -12.90
N ASN A 117 -27.05 -5.52 -12.31
CA ASN A 117 -27.15 -6.92 -12.72
C ASN A 117 -28.21 -7.31 -13.79
N PRO A 118 -27.85 -7.99 -14.91
CA PRO A 118 -28.85 -8.58 -15.82
C PRO A 118 -29.44 -9.92 -15.33
N LYS A 119 -29.08 -10.40 -14.13
CA LYS A 119 -29.67 -11.62 -13.54
C LYS A 119 -30.49 -11.30 -12.29
N LYS A 120 -31.70 -10.78 -12.52
CA LYS A 120 -32.90 -11.10 -11.74
C LYS A 120 -33.81 -11.90 -12.66
#